data_AF-A0A372LSA2-F1
#
_entry.id   AF-A0A372LSA2-F1
#
_cell.length_a   1.000
_cell.length_b   1.000
_cell.length_c   1.000
_cell.angle_alpha   90.00
_cell.angle_beta   90.00
_cell.angle_gamma   90.00
#
_symmetry.space_group_name_H-M   'P 1'
#
loop_
_entity.id
_entity.type
_entity.pdbx_description
1 polymer ?
#
loop_
_entity_poly.entity_id
_entity_poly.type
_entity_poly.pdbx_seq_one_letter_code
_entity_poly.pdbx_strand_id
1 'polypeptide(L)'
;MDQTNKITNPQQETAGLLEQAIFVVNKHAKTAPSPKSLYELKRLSLQKLVKEGKASKVGLHFSDNPRLACQQSDVIIKCGDYIFHLPPSKEDLKTLPHLGNRAVSLRNPKASLSLSKAKQILEAYIGKMPDRAPKSPKSQNQSRPNKKSIDKFHNPFPSTFLGKGYKY
;
A
#
# COMPACT_ATOMS: atom_id res chain seq x y z
N MET A 1 26.79 -15.27 -28.77
CA MET A 1 27.13 -13.83 -28.75
C MET A 1 25.77 -13.15 -28.85
N ASP A 2 25.12 -12.70 -27.79
CA ASP A 2 25.62 -11.80 -26.76
C ASP A 2 24.90 -12.01 -25.41
N GLN A 3 25.67 -12.24 -24.35
CA GLN A 3 25.19 -12.12 -22.97
C GLN A 3 25.46 -10.68 -22.54
N THR A 4 24.47 -9.80 -22.64
CA THR A 4 24.57 -8.45 -22.09
C THR A 4 24.38 -8.52 -20.58
N ASN A 5 25.50 -8.62 -19.85
CA ASN A 5 25.52 -8.43 -18.40
C ASN A 5 25.10 -6.99 -18.07
N LYS A 6 23.82 -6.79 -17.72
CA LYS A 6 23.36 -5.55 -17.11
C LYS A 6 23.97 -5.47 -15.71
N ILE A 7 25.02 -4.66 -15.57
CA ILE A 7 25.55 -4.25 -14.26
C ILE A 7 24.46 -3.41 -13.60
N THR A 8 23.64 -4.01 -12.74
CA THR A 8 22.65 -3.29 -11.94
C THR A 8 23.36 -2.62 -10.77
N ASN A 9 23.31 -1.29 -10.76
CA ASN A 9 23.83 -0.51 -9.65
C ASN A 9 22.92 -0.79 -8.44
N PRO A 10 23.40 -1.28 -7.28
CA PRO A 10 22.55 -1.71 -6.16
C PRO A 10 21.66 -0.58 -5.61
N GLN A 11 22.05 0.67 -5.83
CA GLN A 11 21.26 1.87 -5.52
C GLN A 11 19.95 1.94 -6.33
N GLN A 12 19.93 1.46 -7.59
CA GLN A 12 18.74 1.49 -8.46
C GLN A 12 17.71 0.42 -8.10
N GLU A 13 18.13 -0.73 -7.57
CA GLU A 13 17.21 -1.78 -7.11
C GLU A 13 16.42 -1.36 -5.87
N THR A 14 17.04 -0.57 -4.97
CA THR A 14 16.34 0.01 -3.82
C THR A 14 15.35 1.10 -4.21
N ALA A 15 15.62 1.77 -5.34
CA ALA A 15 14.75 2.67 -6.10
C ALA A 15 13.29 2.20 -6.08
N GLY A 16 13.06 1.20 -6.94
CA GLY A 16 11.76 0.60 -7.21
C GLY A 16 11.01 0.11 -5.97
N LEU A 17 11.75 -0.39 -4.98
CA LEU A 17 11.18 -0.94 -3.76
C LEU A 17 10.48 0.12 -2.91
N LEU A 18 11.06 1.32 -2.80
CA LEU A 18 10.51 2.42 -2.01
C LEU A 18 9.22 2.95 -2.64
N GLU A 19 9.22 3.18 -3.94
CA GLU A 19 8.03 3.68 -4.63
C GLU A 19 6.88 2.67 -4.58
N GLN A 20 7.20 1.41 -4.80
CA GLN A 20 6.24 0.33 -4.69
C GLN A 20 5.69 0.21 -3.27
N ALA A 21 6.52 0.36 -2.23
CA ALA A 21 6.08 0.36 -0.85
C ALA A 21 5.13 1.53 -0.52
N ILE A 22 5.44 2.74 -0.99
CA ILE A 22 4.57 3.92 -0.85
C ILE A 22 3.23 3.68 -1.53
N PHE A 23 3.24 3.11 -2.74
CA PHE A 23 2.02 2.79 -3.47
C PHE A 23 1.13 1.79 -2.72
N VAL A 24 1.71 0.72 -2.19
CA VAL A 24 0.99 -0.29 -1.39
C VAL A 24 0.40 0.34 -0.13
N VAL A 25 1.19 1.12 0.63
CA VAL A 25 0.70 1.81 1.84
C VAL A 25 -0.47 2.73 1.52
N ASN A 26 -0.39 3.51 0.45
CA ASN A 26 -1.48 4.39 0.02
C ASN A 26 -2.73 3.60 -0.42
N LYS A 27 -2.56 2.49 -1.15
CA LYS A 27 -3.68 1.61 -1.55
C LYS A 27 -4.44 1.11 -0.32
N HIS A 28 -3.73 0.66 0.71
CA HIS A 28 -4.34 0.18 1.95
C HIS A 28 -4.91 1.30 2.81
N ALA A 29 -4.32 2.51 2.80
CA ALA A 29 -4.85 3.66 3.53
C ALA A 29 -6.26 4.03 3.10
N LYS A 30 -6.62 3.81 1.83
CA LYS A 30 -7.98 4.09 1.33
C LYS A 30 -9.06 3.17 1.88
N THR A 31 -8.68 1.97 2.31
CA THR A 31 -9.61 0.93 2.76
C THR A 31 -9.42 0.56 4.24
N ALA A 32 -8.42 1.12 4.91
CA ALA A 32 -8.12 0.79 6.30
C ALA A 32 -9.10 1.50 7.25
N PRO A 33 -9.51 0.84 8.36
CA PRO A 33 -10.35 1.46 9.38
C PRO A 33 -9.64 2.61 10.11
N SER A 34 -8.31 2.55 10.23
CA SER A 34 -7.47 3.58 10.86
C SER A 34 -6.41 4.12 9.88
N PRO A 35 -6.79 5.02 8.95
CA PRO A 35 -5.93 5.41 7.83
C PRO A 35 -4.84 6.44 8.17
N LYS A 36 -4.94 7.13 9.31
CA LYS A 36 -4.07 8.26 9.70
C LYS A 36 -2.58 7.89 9.67
N SER A 37 -2.20 6.77 10.31
CA SER A 37 -0.80 6.32 10.39
C SER A 37 -0.19 6.01 9.03
N LEU A 38 -0.98 5.43 8.11
CA LEU A 38 -0.54 5.09 6.76
C LEU A 38 -0.33 6.34 5.90
N TYR A 39 -1.23 7.33 6.03
CA TYR A 39 -1.07 8.61 5.32
C TYR A 39 0.14 9.40 5.80
N GLU A 40 0.39 9.40 7.11
CA GLU A 40 1.59 10.01 7.69
C GLU A 40 2.86 9.34 7.17
N LEU A 41 2.91 8.00 7.17
CA LEU A 41 4.05 7.23 6.68
C LEU A 41 4.33 7.54 5.20
N LYS A 42 3.29 7.58 4.37
CA LYS A 42 3.38 7.99 2.95
C LYS A 42 3.89 9.42 2.80
N ARG A 43 3.32 10.38 3.55
CA ARG A 43 3.72 11.80 3.48
C ARG A 43 5.19 11.98 3.87
N LEU A 44 5.62 11.42 4.99
CA LEU A 44 7.01 11.55 5.48
C LEU A 44 8.01 10.91 4.51
N SER A 45 7.67 9.74 3.95
CA SER A 45 8.52 9.05 2.97
C SER A 45 8.72 9.90 1.72
N LEU A 46 7.65 10.45 1.15
CA LEU A 46 7.72 11.30 -0.03
C LEU A 46 8.47 12.62 0.24
N GLN A 47 8.26 13.24 1.40
CA GLN A 47 9.01 14.44 1.78
C GLN A 47 10.52 14.17 1.87
N LYS A 48 10.91 13.01 2.43
CA LYS A 48 12.31 12.59 2.48
C LYS A 48 12.88 12.31 1.09
N LEU A 49 12.14 11.61 0.23
CA LEU A 49 12.55 11.33 -1.15
C LEU A 49 12.74 12.60 -1.99
N VAL A 50 11.86 13.60 -1.82
CA VAL A 50 12.00 14.91 -2.50
C VAL A 50 13.24 15.65 -1.98
N LYS A 51 13.50 15.63 -0.67
CA LYS A 51 14.71 16.24 -0.09
C LYS A 51 16.00 15.56 -0.57
N GLU A 52 15.98 14.25 -0.76
CA GLU A 52 17.11 13.47 -1.29
C GLU A 52 17.27 13.57 -2.81
N GLY A 53 16.36 14.25 -3.51
CA GLY A 53 16.39 14.36 -4.99
C GLY A 53 15.99 13.08 -5.72
N LYS A 54 15.48 12.06 -5.01
CA LYS A 54 14.99 10.79 -5.59
C LYS A 54 13.58 10.92 -6.17
N ALA A 55 12.82 11.90 -5.69
CA ALA A 55 11.51 12.26 -6.22
C ALA A 55 11.49 13.74 -6.62
N SER A 56 10.69 14.07 -7.63
CA SER A 56 10.53 15.45 -8.12
C SER A 56 9.07 15.89 -8.02
N LYS A 57 8.87 17.16 -7.66
CA LYS A 57 7.58 17.83 -7.79
C LYS A 57 7.44 18.27 -9.24
N VAL A 58 6.45 17.74 -9.95
CA VAL A 58 6.29 17.97 -11.39
C VAL A 58 5.40 19.19 -11.66
N GLY A 59 4.34 19.34 -10.88
CA GLY A 59 3.33 20.37 -11.12
C GLY A 59 2.13 20.22 -10.19
N LEU A 60 1.08 20.97 -10.51
CA LEU A 60 -0.21 20.94 -9.81
C LEU A 60 -1.30 20.36 -10.70
N HIS A 61 -2.16 19.50 -10.15
CA HIS A 61 -3.43 19.14 -10.77
C HIS A 61 -4.58 19.73 -9.99
N PHE A 62 -5.72 19.96 -10.64
CA PHE A 62 -6.97 20.18 -9.92
C PHE A 62 -7.40 18.90 -9.20
N SER A 63 -7.89 19.04 -7.99
CA SER A 63 -8.42 17.94 -7.19
C SER A 63 -9.81 17.56 -7.70
N ASP A 64 -10.07 16.26 -7.82
CA ASP A 64 -11.34 15.74 -8.35
C ASP A 64 -12.53 15.99 -7.39
N ASN A 65 -12.29 16.18 -6.09
CA ASN A 65 -13.33 16.29 -5.05
C ASN A 65 -13.20 17.56 -4.19
N PRO A 66 -13.46 18.75 -4.75
CA PRO A 66 -13.45 20.01 -3.99
C PRO A 66 -14.66 20.07 -3.04
N ARG A 67 -14.42 20.09 -1.72
CA ARG A 67 -15.51 20.04 -0.71
C ARG A 67 -16.47 21.23 -0.71
N LEU A 68 -15.94 22.45 -0.87
CA LEU A 68 -16.69 23.70 -0.64
C LEU A 68 -16.93 24.49 -1.94
N ALA A 69 -17.03 23.80 -3.09
CA ALA A 69 -17.09 24.40 -4.42
C ALA A 69 -15.87 25.28 -4.82
N CYS A 70 -14.88 25.45 -3.94
CA CYS A 70 -13.61 26.09 -4.27
C CYS A 70 -12.70 25.14 -5.05
N GLN A 71 -12.10 25.61 -6.13
CA GLN A 71 -11.07 24.89 -6.87
C GLN A 71 -9.86 24.63 -5.96
N GLN A 72 -9.54 23.36 -5.73
CA GLN A 72 -8.37 22.93 -4.97
C GLN A 72 -7.37 22.27 -5.91
N SER A 73 -6.08 22.44 -5.62
CA SER A 73 -5.01 21.83 -6.39
C SER A 73 -4.23 20.84 -5.53
N ASP A 74 -3.68 19.80 -6.14
CA ASP A 74 -2.84 18.78 -5.52
C ASP A 74 -1.47 18.78 -6.21
N VAL A 75 -0.39 18.67 -5.42
CA VAL A 75 0.98 18.55 -5.94
C VAL A 75 1.21 17.16 -6.46
N ILE A 76 1.72 17.08 -7.68
CA ILE A 76 2.11 15.85 -8.34
C ILE A 76 3.57 15.60 -8.04
N ILE A 77 3.84 14.43 -7.46
CA ILE A 77 5.19 13.96 -7.17
C ILE A 77 5.44 12.73 -8.05
N LYS A 78 6.49 12.80 -8.85
CA LYS A 78 7.00 11.66 -9.62
C LYS A 78 8.18 11.03 -8.89
N CYS A 79 8.10 9.73 -8.67
CA CYS A 79 9.17 8.92 -8.08
C CYS A 79 9.28 7.64 -8.92
N GLY A 80 10.38 7.49 -9.66
CA GLY A 80 10.51 6.43 -10.67
C GLY A 80 9.33 6.40 -11.65
N ASP A 81 8.71 5.23 -11.79
CA ASP A 81 7.53 4.98 -12.62
C ASP A 81 6.20 5.26 -11.91
N TYR A 82 6.24 5.73 -10.66
CA TYR A 82 5.07 6.01 -9.85
C TYR A 82 4.80 7.51 -9.74
N ILE A 83 3.52 7.85 -9.77
CA ILE A 83 3.01 9.20 -9.59
C ILE A 83 2.14 9.23 -8.33
N PHE A 84 2.37 10.23 -7.49
CA PHE A 84 1.66 10.45 -6.24
C PHE A 84 1.12 11.87 -6.14
N HIS A 85 0.06 12.04 -5.36
CA HIS A 85 -0.53 13.35 -5.05
C HIS A 85 -0.33 13.69 -3.58
N LEU A 86 0.07 14.92 -3.28
CA LEU A 86 0.11 15.47 -1.92
C LEU A 86 -0.65 16.80 -1.85
N PRO A 87 -1.18 17.15 -0.67
CA PRO A 87 -1.68 18.50 -0.44
C PRO A 87 -0.59 19.54 -0.73
N PRO A 88 -0.91 20.64 -1.43
CA PRO A 88 0.07 21.65 -1.80
C PRO A 88 0.52 22.47 -0.59
N SER A 89 1.78 22.87 -0.59
CA SER A 89 2.26 23.94 0.28
C SER A 89 2.09 25.32 -0.38
N LYS A 90 2.21 26.40 0.41
CA LYS A 90 2.14 27.77 -0.12
C LYS A 90 3.21 28.06 -1.17
N GLU A 91 4.39 27.46 -1.02
CA GLU A 91 5.50 27.61 -1.98
C GLU A 91 5.22 26.84 -3.27
N ASP A 92 4.64 25.66 -3.17
CA ASP A 92 4.27 24.85 -4.34
C ASP A 92 3.27 25.59 -5.24
N LEU A 93 2.27 26.25 -4.64
CA LEU A 93 1.28 27.03 -5.39
C LEU A 93 1.88 28.22 -6.15
N LYS A 94 3.02 28.75 -5.69
CA LYS A 94 3.70 29.89 -6.33
C LYS A 94 4.70 29.46 -7.39
N THR A 95 5.33 28.29 -7.21
CA THR A 95 6.50 27.88 -7.99
C THR A 95 6.18 26.84 -9.05
N LEU A 96 5.19 25.98 -8.80
CA LEU A 96 4.87 24.87 -9.69
C LEU A 96 3.83 25.28 -10.75
N PRO A 97 4.01 24.88 -12.01
CA PRO A 97 3.02 25.12 -13.05
C PRO A 97 1.77 24.26 -12.81
N HIS A 98 0.62 24.78 -13.24
CA HIS A 98 -0.63 24.03 -13.21
C HIS A 98 -0.76 23.19 -14.49
N LEU A 99 -0.85 21.87 -14.35
CA LEU A 99 -0.93 20.91 -15.46
C LEU A 99 -2.38 20.57 -15.85
N GLY A 100 -3.35 21.17 -15.17
CA GLY A 100 -4.78 21.03 -15.47
C GLY A 100 -5.41 19.86 -14.71
N ASN A 101 -6.30 19.13 -15.40
CA ASN A 101 -7.02 18.01 -14.81
C ASN A 101 -6.17 16.72 -14.83
N ARG A 102 -6.48 15.81 -13.90
CA ARG A 102 -5.79 14.54 -13.78
C ARG A 102 -6.09 13.63 -14.99
N ALA A 103 -5.04 13.20 -15.69
CA ALA A 103 -5.18 12.26 -16.81
C ALA A 103 -5.66 10.88 -16.31
N VAL A 104 -6.80 10.40 -16.81
CA VAL A 104 -7.42 9.12 -16.41
C VAL A 104 -6.65 7.90 -16.94
N SER A 105 -5.92 8.06 -18.04
CA SER A 105 -5.16 7.01 -18.71
C SER A 105 -3.88 6.61 -17.96
N LEU A 106 -3.27 7.54 -17.22
CA LEU A 106 -2.01 7.32 -16.53
C LEU A 106 -2.24 6.57 -15.21
N ARG A 107 -1.75 5.33 -15.15
CA ARG A 107 -1.84 4.47 -13.97
C ARG A 107 -0.47 4.06 -13.48
N ASN A 108 -0.33 4.01 -12.17
CA ASN A 108 0.85 3.45 -11.52
C ASN A 108 0.96 1.94 -11.82
N PRO A 109 2.19 1.42 -11.98
CA PRO A 109 2.40 0.00 -12.24
C PRO A 109 1.97 -0.86 -11.04
N LYS A 110 1.65 -2.14 -11.32
CA LYS A 110 1.18 -3.09 -10.31
C LYS A 110 2.29 -3.36 -9.28
N ALA A 111 1.88 -3.54 -8.02
CA ALA A 111 2.78 -3.84 -6.92
C ALA A 111 2.59 -5.28 -6.40
N SER A 112 3.68 -5.95 -6.06
CA SER A 112 3.71 -7.31 -5.49
C SER A 112 3.97 -7.34 -3.98
N LEU A 113 4.28 -6.21 -3.34
CA LEU A 113 4.60 -6.14 -1.91
C LEU A 113 3.37 -6.26 -1.01
N SER A 114 3.55 -6.94 0.14
CA SER A 114 2.55 -6.97 1.21
C SER A 114 2.59 -5.67 2.04
N LEU A 115 1.45 -5.30 2.66
CA LEU A 115 1.36 -4.11 3.52
C LEU A 115 2.38 -4.12 4.66
N SER A 116 2.56 -5.27 5.32
CA SER A 116 3.50 -5.41 6.45
C SER A 116 4.93 -5.15 6.01
N LYS A 117 5.33 -5.71 4.86
CA LYS A 117 6.67 -5.49 4.31
C LYS A 117 6.85 -4.04 3.85
N ALA A 118 5.85 -3.46 3.19
CA ALA A 118 5.87 -2.07 2.75
C ALA A 118 6.04 -1.10 3.94
N LYS A 119 5.31 -1.30 5.03
CA LYS A 119 5.49 -0.52 6.27
C LYS A 119 6.91 -0.61 6.79
N GLN A 120 7.44 -1.83 6.95
CA GLN A 120 8.81 -2.03 7.43
C GLN A 120 9.84 -1.29 6.57
N ILE A 121 9.69 -1.34 5.25
CA ILE A 121 10.60 -0.67 4.31
C ILE A 121 10.56 0.84 4.54
N LEU A 122 9.38 1.45 4.63
CA LEU A 122 9.23 2.89 4.81
C LEU A 122 9.64 3.37 6.22
N GLU A 123 9.33 2.59 7.25
CA GLU A 123 9.73 2.85 8.64
C GLU A 123 11.25 2.84 8.79
N ALA A 124 11.91 1.81 8.23
CA ALA A 124 13.37 1.73 8.17
C ALA A 124 13.96 2.89 7.37
N TYR A 125 13.34 3.26 6.25
CA TYR A 125 13.79 4.38 5.43
C TYR A 125 13.67 5.73 6.14
N ILE A 126 12.55 6.02 6.82
CA ILE A 126 12.37 7.28 7.56
C ILE A 126 13.26 7.34 8.81
N GLY A 127 13.71 6.20 9.33
CA GLY A 127 14.45 6.11 10.59
C GLY A 127 13.52 6.01 11.81
N LYS A 128 12.26 5.63 11.60
CA LYS A 128 11.28 5.35 12.66
C LYS A 128 11.08 3.84 12.72
N MET A 129 12.09 3.08 13.15
CA MET A 129 11.79 1.71 13.54
C MET A 129 11.05 1.77 14.88
N PRO A 130 9.81 1.25 14.99
CA PRO A 130 9.36 0.83 16.30
C PRO A 130 10.36 -0.24 16.75
N ASP A 131 10.93 -0.09 17.94
CA ASP A 131 11.72 -1.14 18.55
C ASP A 131 10.90 -2.42 18.45
N ARG A 132 11.33 -3.30 17.56
CA ARG A 132 10.70 -4.60 17.43
C ARG A 132 11.08 -5.28 18.73
N ALA A 133 10.16 -5.27 19.70
CA ALA A 133 10.24 -6.18 20.82
C ALA A 133 10.63 -7.53 20.21
N PRO A 134 11.73 -8.15 20.70
CA PRO A 134 12.23 -9.37 20.10
C PRO A 134 11.04 -10.30 20.02
N LYS A 135 10.69 -10.73 18.79
CA LYS A 135 9.66 -11.74 18.61
C LYS A 135 10.14 -12.88 19.47
N SER A 136 9.45 -13.14 20.59
CA SER A 136 9.75 -14.29 21.42
C SER A 136 9.84 -15.47 20.47
N PRO A 137 10.89 -16.31 20.59
CA PRO A 137 11.00 -17.48 19.73
C PRO A 137 9.66 -18.19 19.83
N LYS A 138 8.95 -18.28 18.71
CA LYS A 138 7.70 -19.03 18.65
C LYS A 138 8.06 -20.40 19.20
N SER A 139 7.54 -20.76 20.37
CA SER A 139 7.72 -22.09 20.91
C SER A 139 7.18 -23.04 19.84
N GLN A 140 8.09 -23.68 19.12
CA GLN A 140 7.77 -24.88 18.40
C GLN A 140 7.26 -25.87 19.46
N ASN A 141 6.18 -26.56 19.13
CA ASN A 141 5.53 -27.61 19.91
C ASN A 141 4.51 -27.15 20.95
N GLN A 142 3.30 -26.86 20.46
CA GLN A 142 2.14 -27.48 21.10
C GLN A 142 1.71 -28.62 20.20
N SER A 143 2.02 -29.84 20.66
CA SER A 143 1.42 -31.08 20.19
C SER A 143 -0.08 -30.88 20.08
N ARG A 144 -0.63 -31.04 18.87
CA ARG A 144 -2.08 -31.17 18.72
C ARG A 144 -2.51 -32.37 19.57
N PRO A 145 -3.41 -32.22 20.57
CA PRO A 145 -4.02 -33.39 21.16
C PRO A 145 -4.79 -34.10 20.05
N ASN A 146 -4.48 -35.37 19.86
CA ASN A 146 -5.15 -36.26 18.92
C ASN A 146 -6.65 -36.23 19.24
N LYS A 147 -7.47 -35.62 18.39
CA LYS A 147 -8.93 -35.57 18.59
C LYS A 147 -9.45 -37.01 18.51
N LYS A 148 -9.69 -37.59 19.68
CA LYS A 148 -10.49 -38.80 19.85
C LYS A 148 -11.91 -38.52 19.36
N SER A 149 -12.44 -39.50 18.64
CA SER A 149 -13.84 -39.80 18.30
C SER A 149 -14.75 -38.66 17.80
N ILE A 150 -15.27 -38.90 16.60
CA ILE A 150 -16.43 -38.24 16.01
C ILE A 150 -17.63 -38.38 16.96
N ASP A 151 -17.91 -37.34 17.73
CA ASP A 151 -19.22 -37.20 18.35
C ASP A 151 -20.21 -36.85 17.24
N LYS A 152 -21.20 -37.72 17.10
CA LYS A 152 -22.30 -37.65 16.14
C LYS A 152 -22.97 -36.29 16.29
N PHE A 153 -22.88 -35.44 15.27
CA PHE A 153 -23.72 -34.25 15.17
C PHE A 153 -25.19 -34.71 15.19
N HIS A 154 -25.90 -34.41 16.27
CA HIS A 154 -27.35 -34.48 16.28
C HIS A 154 -27.85 -33.33 15.41
N ASN A 155 -28.43 -33.66 14.25
CA ASN A 155 -28.96 -32.70 13.31
C ASN A 155 -30.33 -32.23 13.82
N PRO A 156 -30.50 -30.97 14.26
CA PRO A 156 -31.77 -30.50 14.85
C PRO A 156 -32.85 -30.21 13.80
N PHE A 157 -32.53 -30.36 12.51
CA PHE A 157 -33.46 -30.23 11.39
C PHE A 157 -33.59 -31.58 10.67
N PRO A 158 -34.41 -32.53 11.17
CA PRO A 158 -34.76 -33.71 10.38
C PRO A 158 -35.48 -33.21 9.12
N SER A 159 -34.98 -33.59 7.94
CA SER A 159 -35.52 -33.17 6.64
C SER A 159 -36.86 -33.85 6.34
N THR A 160 -37.88 -33.55 7.14
CA THR A 160 -39.28 -33.92 6.89
C THR A 160 -40.04 -32.87 6.08
N PHE A 161 -39.36 -31.79 5.65
CA PHE A 161 -39.98 -30.71 4.87
C PHE A 161 -40.02 -30.95 3.34
N LEU A 162 -39.37 -31.99 2.84
CA LEU A 162 -39.68 -32.54 1.52
C LEU A 162 -40.13 -33.98 1.69
N GLY A 163 -41.39 -34.22 1.34
CA GLY A 163 -42.12 -35.44 1.59
C GLY A 163 -41.44 -36.70 1.05
N LYS A 164 -41.85 -37.81 1.68
CA LYS A 164 -41.65 -39.18 1.22
C LYS A 164 -42.08 -39.37 -0.25
N GLY A 165 -41.33 -40.22 -0.96
CA GLY A 165 -41.74 -40.92 -2.18
C GLY A 165 -41.45 -40.14 -3.47
N TYR A 166 -40.80 -40.69 -4.49
CA TYR A 166 -40.74 -42.08 -4.94
C TYR A 166 -39.38 -42.39 -5.60
N LYS A 167 -38.92 -43.64 -5.43
CA LYS A 167 -38.07 -44.34 -6.40
C LYS A 167 -39.01 -44.87 -7.50
N TYR A 168 -38.72 -44.62 -8.77
CA TYR A 168 -38.04 -45.53 -9.72
C TYR A 168 -37.61 -44.69 -10.92
#